data_AF-A0A497HKT3-F1
#
_entry.id   AF-A0A497HKT3-F1
#
_cell.length_a   1.000
_cell.length_b   1.000
_cell.length_c   1.000
_cell.angle_alpha   90.00
_cell.angle_beta   90.00
_cell.angle_gamma   90.00
#
_symmetry.space_group_name_H-M   'P 1'
#
loop_
_entity.id
_entity.type
_entity.pdbx_description
1 polymer ?
#
loop_
_entity_poly.entity_id
_entity_poly.type
_entity_poly.pdbx_seq_one_letter_code
_entity_poly.pdbx_strand_id
1 'polypeptide(L)'
;MLKKIAFVLSLMFTLSIVYAECEEPALSKFPGYILRNQSLVKEGENLTAAEFKVEITEVFEDAVLFKIWRKGEEYTKGSTGVSEEYRSPYKDLIIELHNTPIVGGARVANVSIYTPWRANLTANFTIEAYEEGLTSLLGYPAVRAGKLFELEASITNVGEIEAINVSIIPRFKDFEILYSNLKNVSSICPNSSFEVKFLLRAPKVGRIFNYSLILETKYSDKNIQTGEKNTYLDFLETKIAVIGESNITIEKTLHYPWDYKNNKVRKPALVGDIVKVTIEIKNPSNYTTFYGEVRDILPEGLEVVYG
;
A
#
# COMPACT_ATOMS: atom_id res chain seq x y z
N MET A 1 -56.04 -31.80 -26.49
CA MET A 1 -55.02 -30.72 -26.36
C MET A 1 -54.66 -30.50 -24.89
N LEU A 2 -54.00 -31.47 -24.23
CA LEU A 2 -53.64 -31.34 -22.80
C LEU A 2 -52.41 -32.18 -22.42
N LYS A 3 -51.45 -32.33 -23.35
CA LYS A 3 -50.22 -33.12 -23.15
C LYS A 3 -48.93 -32.43 -23.65
N LYS A 4 -48.96 -31.11 -23.89
CA LYS A 4 -47.77 -30.36 -24.35
C LYS A 4 -47.47 -29.07 -23.56
N ILE A 5 -48.00 -28.94 -22.34
CA ILE A 5 -47.74 -27.77 -21.47
C ILE A 5 -46.98 -28.16 -20.19
N ALA A 6 -46.72 -29.45 -19.94
CA ALA A 6 -46.01 -29.89 -18.74
C ALA A 6 -44.47 -29.88 -18.86
N PHE A 7 -43.90 -29.60 -20.04
CA PHE A 7 -42.45 -29.69 -20.27
C PHE A 7 -41.71 -28.34 -20.20
N VAL A 8 -42.43 -27.21 -20.11
CA VAL A 8 -41.82 -25.87 -20.02
C VAL A 8 -41.74 -25.36 -18.58
N LEU A 9 -42.51 -25.93 -17.64
CA LEU A 9 -42.44 -25.58 -16.22
C LEU A 9 -41.40 -26.36 -15.40
N SER A 10 -40.88 -27.49 -15.92
CA SER A 10 -39.81 -28.26 -15.25
C SER A 10 -38.40 -27.74 -15.56
N LEU A 11 -38.28 -26.76 -16.46
CA LEU A 11 -37.02 -26.17 -16.90
C LEU A 11 -36.93 -24.67 -16.58
N MET A 12 -37.72 -24.19 -15.61
CA MET A 12 -37.22 -23.14 -14.71
C MET A 12 -36.35 -23.86 -13.68
N PHE A 13 -35.25 -24.39 -14.19
CA PHE A 13 -34.08 -24.76 -13.41
C PHE A 13 -33.89 -23.64 -12.40
N THR A 14 -34.02 -24.01 -11.14
CA THR A 14 -33.27 -23.41 -10.06
C THR A 14 -31.83 -23.28 -10.54
N LEU A 15 -31.51 -22.17 -11.17
CA LEU A 15 -30.25 -21.49 -10.96
C LEU A 15 -30.30 -21.12 -9.47
N SER A 16 -30.12 -22.13 -8.62
CA SER A 16 -29.41 -21.94 -7.38
C SER A 16 -28.11 -21.34 -7.88
N ILE A 17 -28.04 -20.01 -7.85
CA ILE A 17 -26.78 -19.31 -7.85
C ILE A 17 -26.15 -19.91 -6.60
N VAL A 18 -25.37 -20.96 -6.79
CA VAL A 18 -24.43 -21.44 -5.79
C VAL A 18 -23.45 -20.28 -5.75
N TYR A 19 -23.80 -19.25 -4.98
CA TYR A 19 -22.81 -18.43 -4.34
C TYR A 19 -21.95 -19.47 -3.64
N ALA A 20 -20.74 -19.67 -4.14
CA ALA A 20 -19.80 -20.57 -3.50
C ALA A 20 -19.65 -20.01 -2.08
N GLU A 21 -20.36 -20.63 -1.13
CA GLU A 21 -20.22 -20.30 0.28
C GLU A 21 -18.77 -20.61 0.61
N CYS A 22 -18.09 -19.62 1.19
CA CYS A 22 -16.70 -19.80 1.57
C CYS A 22 -16.61 -20.95 2.57
N GLU A 23 -15.61 -21.80 2.41
CA GLU A 23 -15.37 -22.90 3.34
C GLU A 23 -15.16 -22.34 4.74
N GLU A 24 -15.94 -22.84 5.71
CA GLU A 24 -15.79 -22.44 7.09
C GLU A 24 -14.49 -23.00 7.69
N PRO A 25 -13.80 -22.25 8.57
CA PRO A 25 -12.64 -22.79 9.27
C PRO A 25 -13.01 -24.00 10.12
N ALA A 26 -12.07 -24.93 10.26
CA ALA A 26 -12.23 -26.08 11.15
C ALA A 26 -12.52 -25.62 12.58
N LEU A 27 -13.36 -26.39 13.29
CA LEU A 27 -13.65 -26.18 14.70
C LEU A 27 -12.35 -26.15 15.51
N SER A 28 -12.17 -25.08 16.27
CA SER A 28 -11.07 -24.97 17.22
C SER A 28 -11.55 -25.29 18.64
N LYS A 29 -10.61 -25.38 19.59
CA LYS A 29 -10.92 -25.53 21.03
C LYS A 29 -11.91 -24.46 21.53
N PHE A 30 -11.81 -23.25 20.98
CA PHE A 30 -12.70 -22.14 21.29
C PHE A 30 -13.49 -21.78 20.03
N PRO A 31 -14.77 -22.17 19.92
CA PRO A 31 -15.56 -21.94 18.73
C PRO A 31 -15.49 -20.48 18.25
N GLY A 32 -15.11 -20.29 16.99
CA GLY A 32 -14.92 -18.99 16.36
C GLY A 32 -13.60 -18.28 16.68
N TYR A 33 -12.64 -18.94 17.35
CA TYR A 33 -11.31 -18.40 17.61
C TYR A 33 -10.23 -19.26 16.97
N ILE A 34 -9.08 -18.65 16.68
CA ILE A 34 -7.88 -19.34 16.17
C ILE A 34 -6.70 -19.09 17.10
N LEU A 35 -5.87 -20.12 17.29
CA LEU A 35 -4.61 -20.00 18.00
C LEU A 35 -3.66 -19.11 17.19
N ARG A 36 -3.24 -17.99 17.76
CA ARG A 36 -2.29 -17.06 17.12
C ARG A 36 -0.88 -17.21 17.61
N ASN A 37 -0.72 -17.57 18.88
CA ASN A 37 0.57 -17.72 19.50
C ASN A 37 0.49 -18.77 20.61
N GLN A 38 1.52 -19.62 20.70
CA GLN A 38 1.75 -20.51 21.82
C GLN A 38 3.24 -20.53 22.12
N SER A 39 3.63 -20.15 23.33
CA SER A 39 5.05 -20.00 23.66
C SER A 39 5.30 -20.04 25.17
N LEU A 40 6.55 -20.36 25.52
CA LEU A 40 7.10 -20.22 26.86
C LEU A 40 7.70 -18.82 27.01
N VAL A 41 7.28 -18.08 28.04
CA VAL A 41 7.56 -16.65 28.15
C VAL A 41 8.00 -16.29 29.56
N LYS A 42 9.05 -15.50 29.68
CA LYS A 42 9.53 -14.98 30.97
C LYS A 42 8.78 -13.72 31.39
N GLU A 43 8.91 -13.37 32.65
CA GLU A 43 8.54 -12.05 33.14
C GLU A 43 9.25 -10.95 32.34
N GLY A 44 8.50 -9.91 31.95
CA GLY A 44 8.95 -8.79 31.13
C GLY A 44 8.95 -9.06 29.62
N GLU A 45 8.74 -10.31 29.18
CA GLU A 45 8.66 -10.64 27.77
C GLU A 45 7.24 -10.43 27.20
N ASN A 46 7.19 -10.27 25.87
CA ASN A 46 5.97 -9.95 25.15
C ASN A 46 5.64 -11.04 24.12
N LEU A 47 4.36 -11.40 24.06
CA LEU A 47 3.77 -12.17 22.97
C LEU A 47 3.00 -11.27 22.04
N THR A 48 3.03 -11.58 20.74
CA THR A 48 2.20 -10.89 19.74
C THR A 48 1.17 -11.84 19.16
N ALA A 49 -0.06 -11.36 19.01
CA ALA A 49 -1.18 -12.10 18.44
C ALA A 49 -2.10 -11.14 17.68
N ALA A 50 -2.03 -11.17 16.35
CA ALA A 50 -2.71 -10.18 15.49
C ALA A 50 -2.36 -8.73 15.89
N GLU A 51 -3.34 -7.95 16.34
CA GLU A 51 -3.15 -6.55 16.77
C GLU A 51 -2.87 -6.38 18.27
N PHE A 52 -2.77 -7.49 19.00
CA PHE A 52 -2.53 -7.51 20.44
C PHE A 52 -1.07 -7.80 20.75
N LYS A 53 -0.56 -7.10 21.77
CA LYS A 53 0.68 -7.44 22.47
C LYS A 53 0.34 -7.79 23.92
N VAL A 54 0.72 -8.98 24.35
CA VAL A 54 0.51 -9.46 25.73
C VAL A 54 1.86 -9.48 26.44
N GLU A 55 2.01 -8.64 27.45
CA GLU A 55 3.20 -8.51 28.28
C GLU A 55 3.01 -9.29 29.56
N ILE A 56 3.85 -10.29 29.82
CA ILE A 56 3.81 -11.03 31.07
C ILE A 56 4.51 -10.21 32.15
N THR A 57 3.76 -9.77 33.16
CA THR A 57 4.30 -8.89 34.21
C THR A 57 4.77 -9.63 35.44
N GLU A 58 4.22 -10.82 35.70
CA GLU A 58 4.63 -11.66 36.84
C GLU A 58 4.21 -13.11 36.60
N VAL A 59 5.03 -14.07 37.03
CA VAL A 59 4.76 -15.50 36.88
C VAL A 59 4.83 -16.20 38.25
N PHE A 60 3.70 -16.75 38.68
CA PHE A 60 3.55 -17.53 39.90
C PHE A 60 3.56 -19.04 39.64
N GLU A 61 3.54 -19.84 40.70
CA GLU A 61 3.53 -21.31 40.58
C GLU A 61 2.31 -21.87 39.84
N ASP A 62 1.17 -21.19 39.93
CA ASP A 62 -0.10 -21.64 39.39
C ASP A 62 -0.86 -20.51 38.67
N ALA A 63 -0.26 -19.34 38.48
CA ALA A 63 -0.91 -18.19 37.87
C ALA A 63 0.07 -17.28 37.13
N VAL A 64 -0.48 -16.41 36.28
CA VAL A 64 0.28 -15.36 35.59
C VAL A 64 -0.48 -14.03 35.61
N LEU A 65 0.24 -12.93 35.75
CA LEU A 65 -0.26 -11.57 35.54
C LEU A 65 0.24 -11.02 34.22
N PHE A 66 -0.60 -10.25 33.53
CA PHE A 66 -0.22 -9.66 32.26
C PHE A 66 -0.92 -8.33 31.98
N LYS A 67 -0.29 -7.55 31.10
CA LYS A 67 -0.88 -6.37 30.47
C LYS A 67 -1.13 -6.66 29.00
N ILE A 68 -2.29 -6.25 28.50
CA ILE A 68 -2.65 -6.37 27.09
C ILE A 68 -2.60 -4.97 26.49
N TRP A 69 -1.92 -4.86 25.36
CA TRP A 69 -1.86 -3.67 24.55
C TRP A 69 -2.55 -3.93 23.20
N ARG A 70 -3.28 -2.96 22.68
CA ARG A 70 -3.91 -3.01 21.36
C ARG A 70 -3.50 -1.77 20.59
N LYS A 71 -2.89 -1.95 19.40
CA LYS A 71 -2.42 -0.83 18.55
C LYS A 71 -1.52 0.18 19.28
N GLY A 72 -0.74 -0.28 20.25
CA GLY A 72 0.21 0.56 21.00
C GLY A 72 -0.35 1.21 22.28
N GLU A 73 -1.64 1.05 22.57
CA GLU A 73 -2.28 1.59 23.78
C GLU A 73 -2.58 0.48 24.79
N GLU A 74 -2.50 0.79 26.09
CA GLU A 74 -2.86 -0.17 27.14
C GLU A 74 -4.35 -0.45 27.02
N TYR A 75 -4.69 -1.69 26.73
CA TYR A 75 -6.05 -2.11 26.46
C TYR A 75 -6.73 -2.59 27.74
N THR A 76 -6.07 -3.48 28.48
CA THR A 76 -6.54 -3.99 29.77
C THR A 76 -5.41 -4.70 30.51
N LYS A 77 -5.65 -5.07 31.77
CA LYS A 77 -4.80 -5.95 32.57
C LYS A 77 -5.60 -7.19 32.98
N GLY A 78 -4.91 -8.28 33.28
CA GLY A 78 -5.57 -9.52 33.65
C GLY A 78 -4.66 -10.50 34.36
N SER A 79 -5.28 -11.58 34.80
CA SER A 79 -4.64 -12.73 35.40
C SER A 79 -5.32 -13.99 34.92
N THR A 80 -4.60 -15.12 34.87
CA THR A 80 -5.20 -16.44 34.66
C THR A 80 -4.44 -17.50 35.45
N GLY A 81 -5.16 -18.47 36.00
CA GLY A 81 -4.60 -19.66 36.63
C GLY A 81 -4.21 -20.75 35.62
N VAL A 82 -3.45 -21.74 36.08
CA VAL A 82 -3.11 -22.93 35.29
C VAL A 82 -4.38 -23.70 34.94
N SER A 83 -4.52 -24.07 33.67
CA SER A 83 -5.72 -24.69 33.09
C SER A 83 -6.97 -23.79 33.14
N GLU A 84 -6.81 -22.51 33.44
CA GLU A 84 -7.86 -21.50 33.31
C GLU A 84 -7.62 -20.64 32.07
N GLU A 85 -8.68 -19.95 31.68
CA GLU A 85 -8.66 -18.97 30.60
C GLU A 85 -9.04 -17.58 31.12
N TYR A 86 -8.34 -16.58 30.60
CA TYR A 86 -8.78 -15.20 30.65
C TYR A 86 -9.47 -14.84 29.34
N ARG A 87 -10.62 -14.17 29.42
CA ARG A 87 -11.30 -13.54 28.28
C ARG A 87 -11.25 -12.03 28.44
N SER A 88 -10.87 -11.32 27.38
CA SER A 88 -10.89 -9.86 27.39
C SER A 88 -12.32 -9.32 27.58
N PRO A 89 -12.48 -8.08 28.07
CA PRO A 89 -13.80 -7.48 28.30
C PRO A 89 -14.69 -7.44 27.04
N TYR A 90 -14.08 -7.28 25.87
CA TYR A 90 -14.77 -7.24 24.58
C TYR A 90 -14.73 -8.58 23.83
N LYS A 91 -14.28 -9.66 24.50
CA LYS A 91 -14.21 -11.03 23.96
C LYS A 91 -13.37 -11.17 22.69
N ASP A 92 -12.51 -10.22 22.39
CA ASP A 92 -11.63 -10.22 21.22
C ASP A 92 -10.27 -10.89 21.45
N LEU A 93 -10.07 -11.44 22.65
CA LEU A 93 -8.86 -12.15 23.03
C LEU A 93 -9.17 -13.22 24.10
N ILE A 94 -8.60 -14.41 23.95
CA ILE A 94 -8.56 -15.45 24.99
C ILE A 94 -7.10 -15.78 25.26
N ILE A 95 -6.74 -15.85 26.54
CA ILE A 95 -5.40 -16.25 26.99
C ILE A 95 -5.58 -17.48 27.88
N GLU A 96 -4.92 -18.57 27.54
CA GLU A 96 -4.90 -19.80 28.34
C GLU A 96 -3.49 -20.02 28.88
N LEU A 97 -3.39 -20.32 30.18
CA LEU A 97 -2.14 -20.74 30.81
C LEU A 97 -2.13 -22.26 30.97
N HIS A 98 -1.17 -22.93 30.33
CA HIS A 98 -1.05 -24.40 30.39
C HIS A 98 -0.31 -24.87 31.64
N ASN A 99 0.80 -24.20 31.98
CA ASN A 99 1.64 -24.47 33.15
C ASN A 99 2.69 -23.36 33.32
N THR A 100 3.42 -23.37 34.45
CA THR A 100 4.52 -22.43 34.73
C THR A 100 5.84 -23.14 35.07
N PRO A 101 6.48 -23.82 34.10
CA PRO A 101 7.67 -24.61 34.37
C PRO A 101 8.88 -23.75 34.78
N ILE A 102 9.87 -24.38 35.43
CA ILE A 102 11.18 -23.77 35.64
C ILE A 102 12.08 -24.12 34.47
N VAL A 103 12.52 -23.10 33.71
CA VAL A 103 13.40 -23.23 32.55
C VAL A 103 14.63 -22.36 32.76
N GLY A 104 15.82 -22.97 32.78
CA GLY A 104 17.07 -22.24 33.00
C GLY A 104 17.13 -21.52 34.36
N GLY A 105 16.50 -22.10 35.40
CA GLY A 105 16.48 -21.55 36.76
C GLY A 105 15.45 -20.44 37.01
N ALA A 106 14.70 -20.02 36.00
CA ALA A 106 13.62 -19.04 36.12
C ALA A 106 12.27 -19.69 35.82
N ARG A 107 11.21 -19.22 36.50
CA ARG A 107 9.85 -19.62 36.18
C ARG A 107 9.39 -18.91 34.90
N VAL A 108 8.78 -19.66 33.99
CA VAL A 108 8.24 -19.15 32.72
C VAL A 108 6.77 -19.53 32.60
N ALA A 109 5.97 -18.75 31.88
CA ALA A 109 4.57 -19.04 31.59
C ALA A 109 4.43 -19.71 30.23
N ASN A 110 3.76 -20.86 30.16
CA ASN A 110 3.39 -21.51 28.90
C ASN A 110 1.99 -21.05 28.50
N VAL A 111 1.92 -20.09 27.59
CA VAL A 111 0.67 -19.37 27.30
C VAL A 111 0.26 -19.61 25.86
N SER A 112 -1.03 -19.89 25.65
CA SER A 112 -1.67 -19.82 24.34
C SER A 112 -2.56 -18.59 24.25
N ILE A 113 -2.48 -17.89 23.11
CA ILE A 113 -3.29 -16.72 22.81
C ILE A 113 -4.15 -16.99 21.59
N TYR A 114 -5.45 -16.76 21.74
CA TYR A 114 -6.44 -16.93 20.69
C TYR A 114 -7.14 -15.60 20.39
N THR A 115 -7.43 -15.36 19.11
CA THR A 115 -8.25 -14.23 18.67
C THR A 115 -9.42 -14.75 17.85
N PRO A 116 -10.54 -14.02 17.78
CA PRO A 116 -11.64 -14.38 16.89
C PRO A 116 -11.16 -14.55 15.45
N TRP A 117 -11.81 -15.46 14.72
CA TRP A 117 -11.73 -15.49 13.26
C TRP A 117 -12.23 -14.17 12.71
N ARG A 118 -11.51 -13.65 11.72
CA ARG A 118 -11.86 -12.39 11.07
C ARG A 118 -11.56 -12.45 9.60
N ALA A 119 -12.26 -11.63 8.83
CA ALA A 119 -11.77 -11.25 7.52
C ALA A 119 -10.60 -10.28 7.68
N ASN A 120 -9.67 -10.28 6.74
CA ASN A 120 -8.55 -9.35 6.75
C ASN A 120 -8.12 -9.06 5.32
N LEU A 121 -8.39 -7.86 4.83
CA LEU A 121 -8.05 -7.49 3.46
C LEU A 121 -6.64 -6.88 3.40
N THR A 122 -5.84 -7.37 2.47
CA THR A 122 -4.56 -6.78 2.08
C THR A 122 -4.58 -6.45 0.59
N ALA A 123 -3.69 -5.59 0.12
CA ALA A 123 -3.54 -5.34 -1.31
C ALA A 123 -2.08 -5.45 -1.75
N ASN A 124 -1.90 -6.01 -2.94
CA ASN A 124 -0.69 -5.85 -3.71
C ASN A 124 -0.95 -4.86 -4.85
N PHE A 125 -0.07 -3.88 -5.04
CA PHE A 125 -0.22 -2.84 -6.03
C PHE A 125 0.82 -2.97 -7.13
N THR A 126 0.38 -2.87 -8.37
CA THR A 126 1.23 -2.77 -9.55
C THR A 126 1.00 -1.42 -10.21
N ILE A 127 2.07 -0.67 -10.45
CA ILE A 127 2.02 0.64 -11.09
C ILE A 127 2.87 0.56 -12.35
N GLU A 128 2.24 0.75 -13.50
CA GLU A 128 2.95 0.84 -14.78
C GLU A 128 3.35 2.30 -15.03
N ALA A 129 4.51 2.69 -14.51
CA ALA A 129 5.07 4.02 -14.69
C ALA A 129 6.46 3.96 -15.36
N TYR A 130 6.62 4.73 -16.45
CA TYR A 130 7.69 4.54 -17.46
C TYR A 130 9.03 5.25 -17.18
N GLU A 131 9.26 5.84 -16.00
CA GLU A 131 10.56 6.48 -15.69
C GLU A 131 11.51 5.50 -14.97
N GLU A 132 12.04 4.51 -15.71
CA GLU A 132 12.88 3.42 -15.18
C GLU A 132 14.13 3.92 -14.42
N GLY A 133 14.78 4.96 -14.92
CA GLY A 133 16.00 5.51 -14.32
C GLY A 133 15.79 6.17 -12.95
N LEU A 134 14.60 6.70 -12.68
CA LEU A 134 14.27 7.28 -11.37
C LEU A 134 13.63 6.26 -10.44
N THR A 135 12.87 5.32 -10.99
CA THR A 135 12.27 4.21 -10.22
C THR A 135 13.35 3.38 -9.51
N SER A 136 14.45 3.09 -10.21
CA SER A 136 15.61 2.36 -9.65
C SER A 136 16.34 3.14 -8.54
N LEU A 137 16.39 4.48 -8.63
CA LEU A 137 17.02 5.33 -7.61
C LEU A 137 16.16 5.49 -6.35
N LEU A 138 14.84 5.65 -6.51
CA LEU A 138 13.92 5.93 -5.41
C LEU A 138 13.43 4.66 -4.70
N GLY A 139 13.49 3.50 -5.37
CA GLY A 139 13.00 2.23 -4.84
C GLY A 139 11.47 2.06 -4.93
N TYR A 140 10.77 2.94 -5.65
CA TYR A 140 9.34 2.85 -5.94
C TYR A 140 9.00 3.60 -7.24
N PRO A 141 7.83 3.32 -7.87
CA PRO A 141 7.47 3.82 -9.19
C PRO A 141 7.45 5.35 -9.31
N ALA A 142 7.84 5.86 -10.48
CA ALA A 142 7.86 7.29 -10.78
C ALA A 142 7.19 7.63 -12.13
N VAL A 143 6.40 8.70 -12.17
CA VAL A 143 5.67 9.18 -13.35
C VAL A 143 5.88 10.68 -13.55
N ARG A 144 5.91 11.19 -14.79
CA ARG A 144 5.97 12.64 -15.04
C ARG A 144 4.62 13.31 -14.77
N ALA A 145 4.71 14.56 -14.31
CA ALA A 145 3.57 15.44 -14.13
C ALA A 145 2.67 15.49 -15.39
N GLY A 146 1.36 15.33 -15.21
CA GLY A 146 0.38 15.35 -16.30
C GLY A 146 0.35 14.10 -17.19
N LYS A 147 1.26 13.13 -17.02
CA LYS A 147 1.22 11.87 -17.78
C LYS A 147 0.20 10.90 -17.21
N LEU A 148 -0.25 9.99 -18.07
CA LEU A 148 -1.12 8.89 -17.72
C LEU A 148 -0.29 7.69 -17.25
N PHE A 149 -0.85 6.92 -16.33
CA PHE A 149 -0.31 5.64 -15.89
C PHE A 149 -1.44 4.73 -15.40
N GLU A 150 -1.17 3.42 -15.40
CA GLU A 150 -2.10 2.42 -14.89
C GLU A 150 -1.72 2.02 -13.47
N LEU A 151 -2.74 1.89 -12.61
CA LEU A 151 -2.64 1.34 -11.27
C LEU A 151 -3.55 0.12 -11.20
N GLU A 152 -2.96 -1.03 -10.91
CA GLU A 152 -3.67 -2.25 -10.60
C GLU A 152 -3.48 -2.60 -9.13
N ALA A 153 -4.56 -3.02 -8.46
CA ALA A 153 -4.49 -3.54 -7.10
C ALA A 153 -5.22 -4.88 -7.01
N SER A 154 -4.52 -5.90 -6.53
CA SER A 154 -5.09 -7.19 -6.18
C SER A 154 -5.38 -7.21 -4.68
N ILE A 155 -6.67 -7.13 -4.33
CA ILE A 155 -7.15 -7.10 -2.94
C ILE A 155 -7.46 -8.53 -2.51
N THR A 156 -6.72 -9.04 -1.53
CA THR A 156 -6.78 -10.43 -1.07
C THR A 156 -7.29 -10.51 0.35
N ASN A 157 -8.24 -11.41 0.61
CA ASN A 157 -8.63 -11.74 1.97
C ASN A 157 -7.65 -12.78 2.54
N VAL A 158 -6.78 -12.34 3.44
CA VAL A 158 -5.82 -13.19 4.17
C VAL A 158 -6.35 -13.60 5.55
N GLY A 159 -7.61 -13.28 5.83
CA GLY A 159 -8.31 -13.70 7.04
C GLY A 159 -8.83 -15.13 6.95
N GLU A 160 -9.41 -15.60 8.05
CA GLU A 160 -9.95 -16.97 8.15
C GLU A 160 -11.37 -17.09 7.60
N ILE A 161 -12.13 -15.99 7.58
CA ILE A 161 -13.53 -15.98 7.18
C ILE A 161 -13.78 -14.96 6.07
N GLU A 162 -14.93 -15.11 5.42
CA GLU A 162 -15.38 -14.26 4.31
C GLU A 162 -15.45 -12.78 4.68
N ALA A 163 -14.90 -11.92 3.80
CA ALA A 163 -15.17 -10.49 3.81
C ALA A 163 -16.45 -10.23 3.01
N ILE A 164 -17.44 -9.56 3.59
CA ILE A 164 -18.79 -9.38 3.03
C ILE A 164 -19.05 -7.89 2.80
N ASN A 165 -19.81 -7.57 1.74
CA ASN A 165 -20.20 -6.21 1.36
C ASN A 165 -18.98 -5.28 1.24
N VAL A 166 -17.97 -5.74 0.50
CA VAL A 166 -16.73 -4.99 0.33
C VAL A 166 -16.98 -3.80 -0.58
N SER A 167 -16.74 -2.62 -0.03
CA SER A 167 -16.80 -1.32 -0.71
C SER A 167 -15.40 -0.71 -0.76
N ILE A 168 -15.00 -0.20 -1.92
CA ILE A 168 -13.67 0.33 -2.16
C ILE A 168 -13.82 1.78 -2.63
N ILE A 169 -13.15 2.70 -1.94
CA ILE A 169 -13.18 4.13 -2.20
C ILE A 169 -11.74 4.61 -2.47
N PRO A 170 -11.42 5.06 -3.69
CA PRO A 170 -10.08 5.57 -3.99
C PRO A 170 -9.87 6.95 -3.37
N ARG A 171 -8.78 7.12 -2.62
CA ARG A 171 -8.34 8.37 -1.98
C ARG A 171 -7.02 8.84 -2.60
N PHE A 172 -7.05 9.12 -3.90
CA PHE A 172 -5.86 9.48 -4.68
C PHE A 172 -5.53 10.98 -4.73
N LYS A 173 -6.04 11.78 -3.79
CA LYS A 173 -5.76 13.22 -3.68
C LYS A 173 -5.92 13.97 -5.01
N ASP A 174 -4.82 14.50 -5.56
CA ASP A 174 -4.78 15.38 -6.74
C ASP A 174 -4.74 14.62 -8.08
N PHE A 175 -4.71 13.28 -8.05
CA PHE A 175 -4.72 12.48 -9.26
C PHE A 175 -6.12 12.45 -9.86
N GLU A 176 -6.20 12.71 -11.16
CA GLU A 176 -7.46 12.63 -11.89
C GLU A 176 -7.69 11.17 -12.31
N ILE A 177 -8.81 10.59 -11.88
CA ILE A 177 -9.23 9.23 -12.26
C ILE A 177 -9.96 9.32 -13.59
N LEU A 178 -9.34 8.82 -14.65
CA LEU A 178 -9.93 8.81 -16.00
C LEU A 178 -10.78 7.55 -16.24
N TYR A 179 -10.39 6.44 -15.62
CA TYR A 179 -11.11 5.18 -15.68
C TYR A 179 -10.92 4.39 -14.40
N SER A 180 -11.95 3.63 -14.02
CA SER A 180 -11.89 2.63 -12.97
C SER A 180 -12.87 1.49 -13.26
N ASN A 181 -12.47 0.25 -12.98
CA ASN A 181 -13.37 -0.91 -13.05
C ASN A 181 -14.07 -1.24 -11.71
N LEU A 182 -14.13 -0.28 -10.78
CA LEU A 182 -14.67 -0.48 -9.44
C LEU A 182 -16.09 -1.02 -9.47
N LYS A 183 -16.32 -2.08 -8.71
CA LYS A 183 -17.63 -2.69 -8.48
C LYS A 183 -17.75 -3.03 -7.00
N ASN A 184 -18.98 -2.98 -6.49
CA ASN A 184 -19.25 -3.55 -5.17
C ASN A 184 -19.04 -5.05 -5.24
N VAL A 185 -18.24 -5.58 -4.32
CA VAL A 185 -17.96 -7.01 -4.24
C VAL A 185 -18.82 -7.55 -3.11
N SER A 186 -19.74 -8.46 -3.44
CA SER A 186 -20.62 -9.07 -2.44
C SER A 186 -19.81 -9.78 -1.37
N SER A 187 -18.77 -10.49 -1.79
CA SER A 187 -17.84 -11.13 -0.87
C SER A 187 -16.49 -11.53 -1.47
N ILE A 188 -15.51 -11.69 -0.59
CA ILE A 188 -14.17 -12.21 -0.88
C ILE A 188 -13.86 -13.33 0.11
N CYS A 189 -13.81 -14.56 -0.38
CA CYS A 189 -13.47 -15.73 0.44
C CYS A 189 -12.01 -15.68 0.92
N PRO A 190 -11.68 -16.40 2.01
CA PRO A 190 -10.31 -16.61 2.44
C PRO A 190 -9.41 -17.05 1.28
N ASN A 191 -8.20 -16.51 1.21
CA ASN A 191 -7.19 -16.75 0.18
C ASN A 191 -7.63 -16.44 -1.27
N SER A 192 -8.76 -15.74 -1.44
CA SER A 192 -9.23 -15.27 -2.74
C SER A 192 -8.93 -13.79 -2.92
N SER A 193 -8.80 -13.39 -4.18
CA SER A 193 -8.45 -12.02 -4.55
C SER A 193 -9.47 -11.41 -5.51
N PHE A 194 -9.57 -10.08 -5.45
CA PHE A 194 -10.35 -9.26 -6.36
C PHE A 194 -9.46 -8.17 -6.95
N GLU A 195 -9.49 -8.01 -8.27
CA GLU A 195 -8.65 -7.06 -8.99
C GLU A 195 -9.39 -5.77 -9.32
N VAL A 196 -8.76 -4.64 -8.99
CA VAL A 196 -9.18 -3.31 -9.41
C VAL A 196 -8.11 -2.66 -10.26
N LYS A 197 -8.54 -1.98 -11.33
CA LYS A 197 -7.69 -1.27 -12.27
C LYS A 197 -8.16 0.18 -12.39
N PHE A 198 -7.20 1.09 -12.44
CA PHE A 198 -7.39 2.51 -12.60
C PHE A 198 -6.48 3.04 -13.70
N LEU A 199 -7.01 3.93 -14.55
CA LEU A 199 -6.21 4.81 -15.39
C LEU A 199 -6.18 6.19 -14.74
N LEU A 200 -5.01 6.64 -14.34
CA LEU A 200 -4.82 7.87 -13.59
C LEU A 200 -4.00 8.88 -14.40
N ARG A 201 -4.31 10.17 -14.26
CA ARG A 201 -3.44 11.26 -14.71
C ARG A 201 -2.73 11.88 -13.51
N ALA A 202 -1.40 11.93 -13.58
CA ALA A 202 -0.57 12.52 -12.53
C ALA A 202 -0.80 14.04 -12.41
N PRO A 203 -0.80 14.60 -11.19
CA PRO A 203 -0.95 16.03 -10.97
C PRO A 203 0.20 16.83 -11.60
N LYS A 204 -0.07 18.09 -11.94
CA LYS A 204 0.96 19.02 -12.41
C LYS A 204 1.70 19.59 -11.19
N VAL A 205 2.97 19.23 -11.05
CA VAL A 205 3.86 19.71 -9.97
C VAL A 205 5.13 20.32 -10.57
N GLY A 206 5.71 21.33 -9.90
CA GLY A 206 6.94 22.00 -10.36
C GLY A 206 8.24 21.36 -9.84
N ARG A 207 8.14 20.32 -9.00
CA ARG A 207 9.26 19.58 -8.40
C ARG A 207 8.84 18.13 -8.17
N ILE A 208 9.78 17.26 -7.81
CA ILE A 208 9.44 15.89 -7.42
C ILE A 208 8.61 15.90 -6.14
N PHE A 209 7.51 15.14 -6.15
CA PHE A 209 6.64 14.99 -5.00
C PHE A 209 6.24 13.53 -4.80
N ASN A 210 6.30 13.06 -3.55
CA ASN A 210 5.96 11.69 -3.20
C ASN A 210 4.50 11.64 -2.75
N TYR A 211 3.73 10.76 -3.39
CA TYR A 211 2.33 10.57 -3.10
C TYR A 211 2.08 9.17 -2.55
N SER A 212 1.12 9.12 -1.63
CA SER A 212 0.49 7.88 -1.17
C SER A 212 -0.84 7.73 -1.93
N LEU A 213 -0.97 6.63 -2.67
CA LEU A 213 -2.23 6.23 -3.29
C LEU A 213 -2.92 5.26 -2.33
N ILE A 214 -4.07 5.67 -1.81
CA ILE A 214 -4.79 4.92 -0.77
C ILE A 214 -6.12 4.41 -1.33
N LEU A 215 -6.39 3.12 -1.14
CA LEU A 215 -7.72 2.52 -1.27
C LEU A 215 -8.31 2.37 0.13
N GLU A 216 -9.34 3.13 0.43
CA GLU A 216 -10.15 2.97 1.63
C GLU A 216 -11.12 1.81 1.39
N THR A 217 -11.02 0.75 2.17
CA THR A 217 -11.87 -0.45 2.04
C THR A 217 -12.75 -0.60 3.26
N LYS A 218 -14.06 -0.69 3.03
CA LYS A 218 -15.06 -0.96 4.06
C LYS A 218 -15.68 -2.31 3.82
N TYR A 219 -15.69 -3.17 4.82
CA TYR A 219 -16.25 -4.52 4.74
C TYR A 219 -16.75 -4.98 6.10
N SER A 220 -17.51 -6.07 6.11
CA SER A 220 -17.92 -6.76 7.33
C SER A 220 -17.45 -8.20 7.29
N ASP A 221 -17.39 -8.84 8.44
CA ASP A 221 -17.36 -10.29 8.54
C ASP A 221 -18.47 -10.78 9.46
N LYS A 222 -18.73 -12.09 9.42
CA LYS A 222 -19.67 -12.74 10.33
C LYS A 222 -19.05 -14.04 10.80
N ASN A 223 -18.79 -14.13 12.09
CA ASN A 223 -18.35 -15.36 12.71
C ASN A 223 -19.58 -16.22 12.99
N ILE A 224 -19.78 -17.28 12.23
CA ILE A 224 -20.97 -18.13 12.33
C ILE A 224 -21.00 -18.90 13.66
N GLN A 225 -19.84 -19.21 14.23
CA GLN A 225 -19.73 -19.97 15.48
C GLN A 225 -20.04 -19.12 16.72
N THR A 226 -19.68 -17.83 16.72
CA THR A 226 -20.03 -16.92 17.82
C THR A 226 -21.31 -16.11 17.55
N GLY A 227 -21.74 -16.04 16.29
CA GLY A 227 -22.83 -15.19 15.82
C GLY A 227 -22.45 -13.70 15.72
N GLU A 228 -21.22 -13.33 16.07
CA GLU A 228 -20.76 -11.94 16.06
C GLU A 228 -20.53 -11.44 14.63
N LYS A 229 -20.85 -10.17 14.41
CA LYS A 229 -20.67 -9.48 13.13
C LYS A 229 -19.89 -8.20 13.37
N ASN A 230 -18.75 -8.06 12.70
CA ASN A 230 -17.92 -6.87 12.81
C ASN A 230 -17.87 -6.11 11.49
N THR A 231 -17.53 -4.83 11.56
CA THR A 231 -17.34 -3.96 10.40
C THR A 231 -16.00 -3.27 10.52
N TYR A 232 -15.26 -3.27 9.43
CA TYR A 232 -13.89 -2.79 9.34
C TYR A 232 -13.78 -1.65 8.34
N LEU A 233 -12.78 -0.81 8.57
CA LEU A 233 -12.34 0.24 7.67
C LEU A 233 -10.82 0.17 7.61
N ASP A 234 -10.30 -0.29 6.48
CA ASP A 234 -8.86 -0.42 6.23
C ASP A 234 -8.40 0.57 5.16
N PHE A 235 -7.11 0.90 5.22
CA PHE A 235 -6.45 1.81 4.28
C PHE A 235 -5.28 1.07 3.64
N LEU A 236 -5.48 0.64 2.39
CA LEU A 236 -4.49 -0.08 1.61
C LEU A 236 -3.69 0.94 0.79
N GLU A 237 -2.38 1.03 1.01
CA GLU A 237 -1.54 2.11 0.50
C GLU A 237 -0.41 1.61 -0.41
N THR A 238 -0.11 2.37 -1.46
CA THR A 238 1.15 2.31 -2.21
C THR A 238 1.74 3.70 -2.44
N LYS A 239 3.01 3.77 -2.82
CA LYS A 239 3.74 5.02 -3.04
C LYS A 239 4.10 5.22 -4.51
N ILE A 240 4.02 6.46 -4.96
CA ILE A 240 4.45 6.89 -6.30
C ILE A 240 5.13 8.25 -6.22
N ALA A 241 6.20 8.46 -7.01
CA ALA A 241 6.79 9.76 -7.21
C ALA A 241 6.20 10.43 -8.46
N VAL A 242 5.82 11.70 -8.35
CA VAL A 242 5.48 12.54 -9.51
C VAL A 242 6.63 13.49 -9.79
N ILE A 243 7.20 13.40 -10.99
CA ILE A 243 8.32 14.20 -11.44
C ILE A 243 7.78 15.42 -12.16
N GLY A 244 8.00 16.60 -11.57
CA GLY A 244 7.69 17.86 -12.23
C GLY A 244 8.50 18.06 -13.51
N GLU A 245 7.91 18.72 -14.50
CA GLU A 245 8.67 19.20 -15.65
C GLU A 245 9.47 20.43 -15.20
N SER A 246 10.79 20.30 -15.12
CA SER A 246 11.67 21.45 -14.90
C SER A 246 11.55 22.39 -16.11
N ASN A 247 11.18 23.65 -15.87
CA ASN A 247 11.25 24.71 -16.89
C ASN A 247 12.73 25.01 -17.19
N ILE A 248 13.34 24.23 -18.08
CA ILE A 248 14.71 24.48 -18.53
C ILE A 248 14.68 25.71 -19.41
N THR A 249 15.48 26.71 -19.04
CA THR A 249 15.63 27.93 -19.83
C THR A 249 16.97 27.84 -20.55
N ILE A 250 16.95 27.98 -21.87
CA ILE A 250 18.15 28.05 -22.72
C ILE A 250 18.25 29.47 -23.24
N GLU A 251 19.28 30.21 -22.82
CA GLU A 251 19.55 31.58 -23.26
C GLU A 251 20.80 31.59 -24.16
N LYS A 252 20.65 32.05 -25.40
CA LYS A 252 21.76 32.25 -26.34
C LYS A 252 22.08 33.73 -26.45
N THR A 253 23.29 34.10 -26.06
CA THR A 253 23.79 35.48 -26.18
C THR A 253 24.90 35.56 -27.21
N LEU A 254 24.76 36.47 -28.17
CA LEU A 254 25.75 36.75 -29.20
C LEU A 254 26.49 38.05 -28.86
N HIS A 255 27.81 37.97 -28.70
CA HIS A 255 28.66 39.14 -28.51
C HIS A 255 29.33 39.52 -29.84
N TYR A 256 28.82 40.57 -30.49
CA TYR A 256 29.40 41.17 -31.69
C TYR A 256 30.73 41.88 -31.39
N PRO A 257 31.60 42.03 -32.40
CA PRO A 257 32.89 41.34 -32.52
C PRO A 257 33.78 41.42 -31.27
N TRP A 258 34.40 40.29 -30.93
CA TRP A 258 35.23 40.17 -29.73
C TRP A 258 36.70 40.31 -30.08
N ASP A 259 37.38 41.30 -29.48
CA ASP A 259 38.84 41.38 -29.53
C ASP A 259 39.42 40.41 -28.49
N TYR A 260 39.79 39.21 -28.94
CA TYR A 260 40.37 38.16 -28.09
C TYR A 260 41.72 38.57 -27.48
N LYS A 261 42.47 39.51 -28.08
CA LYS A 261 43.75 39.97 -27.53
C LYS A 261 43.56 40.93 -26.36
N ASN A 262 42.51 41.76 -26.40
CA ASN A 262 42.26 42.80 -25.41
C ASN A 262 41.04 42.53 -24.51
N ASN A 263 40.37 41.39 -24.70
CA ASN A 263 39.20 40.94 -23.95
C ASN A 263 38.06 41.98 -23.91
N LYS A 264 37.78 42.63 -25.04
CA LYS A 264 36.80 43.73 -25.17
C LYS A 264 35.98 43.62 -26.45
N VAL A 265 34.80 44.24 -26.45
CA VAL A 265 33.93 44.40 -27.62
C VAL A 265 34.50 45.44 -28.58
N ARG A 266 34.64 45.09 -29.86
CA ARG A 266 35.06 46.00 -30.94
C ARG A 266 33.82 46.58 -31.64
N LYS A 267 33.88 47.84 -32.05
CA LYS A 267 32.82 48.50 -32.86
C LYS A 267 33.49 49.38 -33.93
N PRO A 268 32.98 49.42 -35.18
CA PRO A 268 31.87 48.64 -35.74
C PRO A 268 32.24 47.17 -36.03
N ALA A 269 31.23 46.33 -36.28
CA ALA A 269 31.42 44.94 -36.72
C ALA A 269 31.74 44.88 -38.22
N LEU A 270 32.73 44.08 -38.61
CA LEU A 270 33.11 43.85 -40.00
C LEU A 270 32.86 42.39 -40.42
N VAL A 271 32.63 42.18 -41.71
CA VAL A 271 32.56 40.83 -42.30
C VAL A 271 33.93 40.14 -42.09
N GLY A 272 33.90 38.94 -41.50
CA GLY A 272 35.11 38.18 -41.14
C GLY A 272 35.57 38.35 -39.68
N ASP A 273 34.92 39.20 -38.88
CA ASP A 273 35.21 39.28 -37.45
C ASP A 273 34.71 38.03 -36.69
N ILE A 274 35.49 37.59 -35.70
CA ILE A 274 35.12 36.46 -34.84
C ILE A 274 34.14 36.95 -33.75
N VAL A 275 33.04 36.20 -33.59
CA VAL A 275 32.01 36.45 -32.58
C VAL A 275 32.13 35.43 -31.44
N LYS A 276 31.81 35.86 -30.22
CA LYS A 276 31.66 34.95 -29.08
C LYS A 276 30.18 34.62 -28.89
N VAL A 277 29.84 33.34 -28.99
CA VAL A 277 28.52 32.81 -28.63
C VAL A 277 28.60 32.23 -27.22
N THR A 278 27.70 32.63 -26.33
CA THR A 278 27.53 32.00 -25.02
C THR A 278 26.14 31.38 -24.94
N ILE A 279 26.09 30.08 -24.65
CA ILE A 279 24.86 29.34 -24.42
C ILE A 279 24.79 29.04 -22.93
N GLU A 280 23.81 29.60 -22.23
CA GLU A 280 23.55 29.32 -20.83
C GLU A 280 22.31 28.42 -20.71
N ILE A 281 22.48 27.27 -20.07
CA ILE A 281 21.39 26.34 -19.77
C ILE A 281 21.13 26.41 -18.27
N LYS A 282 19.97 26.96 -17.90
CA LYS A 282 19.53 27.03 -16.50
C LYS A 282 18.55 25.90 -16.24
N ASN A 283 18.98 24.94 -15.39
CA ASN A 283 18.10 23.96 -14.80
C ASN A 283 17.75 24.41 -13.37
N PRO A 284 16.53 24.93 -13.11
CA PRO A 284 16.15 25.37 -11.77
C PRO A 284 15.88 24.22 -10.79
N SER A 285 16.02 22.95 -11.22
CA SER A 285 15.80 21.79 -10.36
C SER A 285 17.04 21.38 -9.58
N ASN A 286 16.82 20.70 -8.44
CA ASN A 286 17.88 20.16 -7.57
C ASN A 286 18.51 18.86 -8.11
N TYR A 287 18.15 18.43 -9.33
CA TYR A 287 18.69 17.22 -9.95
C TYR A 287 19.64 17.58 -11.09
N THR A 288 20.77 16.89 -11.15
CA THR A 288 21.93 17.23 -11.99
C THR A 288 21.81 16.81 -13.46
N THR A 289 20.78 16.04 -13.83
CA THR A 289 20.68 15.43 -15.16
C THR A 289 19.47 15.92 -15.95
N PHE A 290 19.75 16.64 -17.04
CA PHE A 290 18.85 16.86 -18.16
C PHE A 290 19.22 15.90 -19.28
N TYR A 291 18.24 15.13 -19.78
CA TYR A 291 18.40 14.32 -20.99
C TYR A 291 17.79 15.07 -22.17
N GLY A 292 18.61 15.83 -22.88
CA GLY A 292 18.21 16.51 -24.11
C GLY A 292 19.42 16.93 -24.94
N GLU A 293 19.26 16.91 -26.26
CA GLU A 293 20.26 17.38 -27.21
C GLU A 293 19.99 18.88 -27.50
N VAL A 294 20.95 19.75 -27.20
CA VAL A 294 20.88 21.15 -27.62
C VAL A 294 21.54 21.25 -28.99
N ARG A 295 20.74 21.34 -30.05
CA ARG A 295 21.24 21.62 -31.41
C ARG A 295 21.36 23.12 -31.60
N ASP A 296 22.57 23.59 -31.83
CA ASP A 296 22.79 24.99 -32.17
C ASP A 296 22.56 25.22 -33.66
N ILE A 297 21.63 26.11 -34.01
CA ILE A 297 21.45 26.62 -35.36
C ILE A 297 22.07 28.03 -35.39
N LEU A 298 23.14 28.19 -36.15
CA LEU A 298 23.76 29.49 -36.35
C LEU A 298 22.82 30.39 -37.19
N PRO A 299 22.66 31.67 -36.82
CA PRO A 299 22.03 32.65 -37.69
C PRO A 299 22.68 32.70 -39.07
N GLU A 300 21.89 33.02 -40.09
CA GLU A 300 22.34 33.18 -41.48
C GLU A 300 23.52 34.17 -41.56
N GLY A 301 24.61 33.77 -42.23
CA GLY A 301 25.83 34.58 -42.39
C GLY A 301 26.95 34.32 -41.37
N LEU A 302 26.78 33.38 -40.42
CA LEU A 302 27.87 32.89 -39.56
C LEU A 302 28.30 31.49 -39.99
N GLU A 303 29.61 31.27 -40.06
CA GLU A 303 30.22 29.97 -40.36
C GLU A 303 31.20 29.58 -39.24
N VAL A 304 31.26 28.28 -38.92
CA VAL A 304 32.24 27.75 -37.97
C VAL A 304 33.60 27.69 -38.65
N VAL A 305 34.46 28.68 -38.36
CA VAL A 305 35.84 28.69 -38.86
C VAL A 305 36.73 27.92 -37.88
N TYR A 306 36.57 26.58 -37.88
CA TYR A 306 37.30 25.60 -37.05
C TYR A 306 37.16 25.72 -35.51
N GLY A 307 37.02 24.57 -34.86
CA GLY A 307 37.14 24.35 -33.41
C GLY A 307 38.42 23.62 -33.06
#